data_AF-A0AAW4YT75-F1
#
_entry.id   AF-A0AAW4YT75-F1
#
_cell.length_a   1.000
_cell.length_b   1.000
_cell.length_c   1.000
_cell.angle_alpha   90.00
_cell.angle_beta   90.00
_cell.angle_gamma   90.00
#
_symmetry.space_group_name_H-M   'P 1'
#
loop_
_entity.id
_entity.type
_entity.pdbx_description
1 polymer ?
#
loop_
_entity_poly.entity_id
_entity_poly.type
_entity_poly.pdbx_seq_one_letter_code
_entity_poly.pdbx_strand_id
1 'polypeptide(L)' 'MDTLLLAIKIVVTLLVAILFVQNITLVEVRFLTWGMRMPLALLLLVIYVLGMVSGKSLFHLLNRLRSQRSRGPRH' A
#
# COMPACT_ATOMS: atom_id res chain seq x y z
N MET A 1 -43.90 16.12 -4.68
CA MET A 1 -42.68 16.84 -4.24
C MET A 1 -41.63 15.86 -3.72
N ASP A 2 -42.05 14.81 -3.02
CA ASP A 2 -41.16 13.83 -2.36
C ASP A 2 -40.37 12.95 -3.34
N THR A 3 -40.98 12.57 -4.47
CA THR A 3 -40.31 11.78 -5.52
C THR A 3 -39.20 12.56 -6.20
N LEU A 4 -39.36 13.87 -6.39
CA LEU A 4 -38.34 14.75 -6.94
C LEU A 4 -37.15 14.87 -5.97
N LEU A 5 -37.43 15.05 -4.67
CA LEU A 5 -36.40 15.08 -3.63
C LEU A 5 -35.63 13.75 -3.52
N LEU A 6 -36.34 12.62 -3.62
CA LEU A 6 -35.72 11.30 -3.66
C LEU A 6 -34.85 11.11 -4.91
N ALA A 7 -35.34 11.48 -6.09
CA ALA A 7 -34.57 11.40 -7.32
C ALA A 7 -33.29 12.25 -7.25
N ILE A 8 -33.39 13.49 -6.77
CA ILE A 8 -32.24 14.37 -6.58
C ILE A 8 -31.25 13.75 -5.59
N LYS A 9 -31.73 13.23 -4.46
CA LYS A 9 -30.88 12.59 -3.44
C LYS A 9 -30.12 11.40 -4.01
N ILE A 10 -30.78 10.55 -4.80
CA ILE A 10 -30.16 9.39 -5.45
C ILE A 10 -29.09 9.85 -6.45
N VAL A 11 -29.41 10.83 -7.30
CA VAL A 11 -28.46 11.37 -8.29
C VAL A 11 -27.25 11.98 -7.61
N VAL A 12 -27.44 12.79 -6.57
CA VAL A 12 -26.35 13.39 -5.79
C VAL A 12 -25.49 12.32 -5.14
N THR A 13 -26.11 11.29 -4.55
CA THR A 13 -25.39 10.17 -3.92
C THR A 13 -24.55 9.41 -4.95
N LEU A 14 -25.11 9.15 -6.14
CA LEU A 14 -24.41 8.47 -7.21
C LEU A 14 -23.24 9.31 -7.75
N LEU A 15 -23.44 10.61 -7.93
CA LEU A 15 -22.38 11.54 -8.33
C LEU A 15 -21.25 11.57 -7.30
N VAL A 16 -21.56 11.66 -6.00
CA VAL A 16 -20.57 11.62 -4.93
C VAL A 16 -19.80 10.30 -4.93
N ALA A 17 -20.48 9.17 -5.10
CA ALA A 17 -19.84 7.86 -5.17
C ALA A 17 -18.89 7.73 -6.38
N ILE A 18 -19.34 8.19 -7.57
CA ILE A 18 -18.51 8.21 -8.78
C ILE A 18 -17.31 9.13 -8.59
N LEU A 19 -17.53 10.35 -8.10
CA LEU A 19 -16.46 11.31 -7.81
C LEU A 19 -15.50 10.75 -6.77
N PHE A 20 -15.96 10.03 -5.75
CA PHE A 20 -15.09 9.39 -4.76
C PHE A 20 -14.19 8.34 -5.41
N VAL A 21 -14.76 7.46 -6.24
CA VAL A 21 -13.98 6.45 -6.98
C VAL A 21 -13.02 7.09 -7.97
N GLN A 22 -13.42 8.16 -8.65
CA GLN A 22 -12.57 8.91 -9.58
C GLN A 22 -11.50 9.75 -8.87
N ASN A 23 -11.78 10.22 -7.65
CA ASN A 23 -10.86 11.00 -6.82
C ASN A 23 -9.84 10.12 -6.09
N ILE A 24 -9.91 8.80 -6.27
CA ILE A 24 -8.82 7.91 -5.85
C ILE A 24 -7.56 8.32 -6.62
N THR A 25 -6.53 8.75 -5.88
CA THR A 25 -5.23 9.08 -6.47
C THR A 25 -4.61 7.81 -7.04
N LEU A 26 -4.76 7.62 -8.34
CA LEU A 26 -4.14 6.54 -9.09
C LEU A 26 -2.69 6.93 -9.39
N VAL A 27 -1.77 6.06 -9.00
CA VAL A 27 -0.35 6.18 -9.32
C VAL A 27 0.02 5.14 -10.38
N GLU A 28 0.84 5.56 -11.33
CA GLU A 28 1.37 4.68 -12.36
C GLU A 28 2.75 4.17 -11.93
N VAL A 29 2.86 2.86 -11.74
CA VAL A 29 4.14 2.21 -11.46
C VAL A 29 4.68 1.66 -12.76
N ARG A 30 5.88 2.14 -13.16
CA ARG A 30 6.58 1.74 -14.37
C ARG A 30 7.79 0.89 -14.04
N PHE A 31 7.83 -0.31 -14.61
CA PHE A 31 8.96 -1.23 -14.58
C PHE A 31 9.50 -1.44 -15.99
N LEU A 32 10.58 -0.74 -16.34
CA LEU A 32 11.27 -0.78 -17.64
C LEU A 32 10.34 -0.63 -18.86
N THR A 33 9.59 -1.67 -19.24
CA THR A 33 8.63 -1.70 -20.35
C THR A 33 7.17 -1.92 -19.93
N TRP A 34 6.90 -2.24 -18.67
CA TRP A 34 5.56 -2.56 -18.14
C TRP A 34 5.07 -1.45 -17.22
N GLY A 35 3.81 -1.04 -17.38
CA GLY A 35 3.16 -0.02 -16.56
C GLY A 35 1.87 -0.52 -15.98
N MET A 36 1.65 -0.33 -14.67
CA MET A 36 0.40 -0.68 -14.00
C MET A 36 -0.10 0.51 -13.19
N ARG A 37 -1.39 0.81 -13.30
CA ARG A 37 -2.05 1.87 -12.53
C ARG A 37 -2.79 1.26 -11.35
N MET A 38 -2.55 1.80 -10.17
CA MET A 38 -3.24 1.37 -8.95
C MET A 38 -3.41 2.54 -7.97
N PRO A 39 -4.36 2.44 -7.01
CA PRO A 39 -4.50 3.43 -5.95
C PRO A 39 -3.22 3.58 -5.13
N LEU A 40 -2.83 4.80 -4.80
CA LEU A 40 -1.66 5.09 -3.96
C LEU A 40 -1.65 4.26 -2.66
N ALA A 41 -2.80 4.17 -1.98
CA ALA A 41 -2.93 3.40 -0.74
C ALA A 41 -2.59 1.92 -0.92
N LEU A 42 -2.99 1.32 -2.04
CA LEU A 42 -2.67 -0.08 -2.35
C LEU A 42 -1.18 -0.26 -2.60
N LEU A 43 -0.56 0.66 -3.36
CA LEU A 43 0.89 0.66 -3.59
C LEU A 43 1.66 0.76 -2.26
N LEU A 44 1.28 1.69 -1.38
CA LEU A 44 1.91 1.86 -0.08
C LEU A 44 1.78 0.61 0.80
N LEU A 45 0.61 -0.03 0.81
CA LEU A 45 0.40 -1.29 1.53
C LEU A 45 1.33 -2.39 1.02
N VAL A 46 1.44 -2.57 -0.30
CA VAL A 46 2.34 -3.55 -0.91
C VAL A 46 3.80 -3.26 -0.54
N ILE A 47 4.24 -2.01 -0.68
CA ILE A 47 5.61 -1.59 -0.32
C ILE A 47 5.88 -1.85 1.16
N TYR A 48 4.94 -1.54 2.05
CA TYR A 48 5.08 -1.75 3.48
C TYR A 48 5.25 -3.24 3.83
N VAL A 49 4.42 -4.10 3.24
CA VAL A 49 4.51 -5.56 3.45
C VAL A 49 5.83 -6.10 2.94
N LEU A 50 6.25 -5.70 1.73
CA LEU A 50 7.56 -6.07 1.19
C LEU A 50 8.70 -5.60 2.09
N GLY A 51 8.64 -4.35 2.56
CA GLY A 51 9.60 -3.78 3.49
C GLY A 51 9.65 -4.53 4.82
N MET A 52 8.52 -4.99 5.35
CA MET A 52 8.46 -5.81 6.55
C MET A 52 9.12 -7.18 6.35
N VAL A 53 8.86 -7.84 5.21
CA VAL A 53 9.46 -9.13 4.88
C VAL A 53 10.98 -9.00 4.70
N SER A 54 11.42 -8.02 3.92
CA SER A 54 12.84 -7.72 3.72
C SER A 54 13.54 -7.30 5.03
N GLY A 55 12.89 -6.46 5.83
CA GLY A 55 13.40 -5.99 7.12
C GLY A 55 13.57 -7.12 8.12
N LYS A 56 12.61 -8.06 8.20
CA LYS A 56 12.73 -9.26 9.05
C LYS A 56 13.94 -10.12 8.65
N SER A 57 14.14 -10.33 7.35
CA SER A 57 15.31 -11.07 6.84
C SER A 57 16.62 -10.37 7.21
N LEU A 58 16.69 -9.05 7.00
CA LEU A 58 17.87 -8.25 7.33
C LEU A 58 18.19 -8.28 8.83
N PHE A 59 17.17 -8.17 9.68
CA PHE A 59 17.31 -8.21 11.14
C PHE A 59 17.80 -9.58 11.62
N HIS A 60 17.32 -10.66 10.99
CA HIS A 60 17.76 -12.02 11.27
C HIS A 60 19.25 -12.22 10.91
N LEU A 61 19.67 -11.72 9.75
CA LEU A 61 21.08 -11.73 9.32
C LEU A 61 21.97 -10.91 10.26
N LEU A 62 21.54 -9.70 10.62
CA LEU A 62 22.29 -8.83 11.52
C LEU A 62 22.44 -9.45 12.91
N ASN A 63 21.38 -10.06 13.43
CA ASN A 63 21.42 -10.75 14.73
C ASN A 63 22.35 -11.96 14.70
N ARG A 64 22.38 -12.72 13.59
CA ARG A 64 23.31 -13.83 13.39
C ARG A 64 24.77 -13.37 13.42
N LEU A 65 25.08 -12.27 12.72
CA LEU A 65 26.42 -11.67 12.71
C LEU A 65 26.84 -11.19 14.11
N ARG A 66 25.93 -10.55 14.85
CA ARG A 66 26.20 -10.07 16.21
C ARG A 66 26.41 -11.22 17.20
N SER A 67 25.65 -12.31 17.08
CA SER A 67 25.76 -13.48 17.95
C SER A 67 27.06 -14.27 17.71
N GLN A 68 27.51 -14.39 16.46
CA GLN A 68 28.79 -15.04 16.15
C GLN A 68 30.00 -14.27 16.73
N ARG A 69 29.93 -12.94 16.81
CA ARG A 69 31.00 -12.12 17.38
C ARG A 69 31.18 -12.28 18.89
N SER A 70 30.15 -12.73 19.61
CA SER A 70 30.22 -12.98 21.07
C SER A 70 30.70 -14.40 21.43
N ARG A 71 31.05 -15.24 20.44
CA ARG A 71 31.64 -16.59 20.65
C ARG A 71 33.11 -16.66 20.21
N GLY A 72 33.84 -15.56 20.29
CA GLY A 72 35.32 -15.55 20.25
C GLY A 72 35.92 -16.12 21.54
N PRO A 73 37.09 -16.77 21.48
CA PRO A 73 37.44 -17.98 22.22
C PRO A 73 37.72 -17.71 23.72
N ARG A 74 37.10 -18.49 24.60
CA ARG A 74 37.63 -18.66 25.96
C ARG A 74 38.86 -19.57 25.84
N HIS A 75 39.98 -19.04 26.34
CA HIS A 75 41.28 -19.68 26.55
C HIS A 75 41.20 -21.16 26.93
#